data_AF-A0A4Y3FWH6-F1
#
_entry.id   AF-A0A4Y3FWH6-F1
#
_cell.length_a   1.000
_cell.length_b   1.000
_cell.length_c   1.000
_cell.angle_alpha   90.00
_cell.angle_beta   90.00
_cell.angle_gamma   90.00
#
_symmetry.space_group_name_H-M   'P 1'
#
loop_
_entity.id
_entity.type
_entity.pdbx_description
1 polymer ?
#
loop_
_entity_poly.entity_id
_entity_poly.type
_entity_poly.pdbx_seq_one_letter_code
_entity_poly.pdbx_strand_id
1 'polypeptide(L)' 'MAMIASDIANVFFITLREVLESYGTDVFYEKVFKRLIENEFPAKFETTGDYPWIEIDTPDDFMKAETEIAPWICADSN' A
#
# COMPACT_ATOMS: atom_id res chain seq x y z
N MET A 1 4.96 7.19 -17.59
CA MET A 1 5.39 7.49 -16.20
C MET A 1 4.45 8.55 -15.66
N ALA A 2 3.56 8.20 -14.74
CA ALA A 2 2.62 9.16 -14.16
C ALA A 2 3.38 10.06 -13.18
N MET A 3 3.39 11.36 -13.43
CA MET A 3 3.99 12.34 -12.53
C MET A 3 3.02 12.55 -11.38
N ILE A 4 3.46 12.37 -10.13
CA ILE A 4 2.64 12.75 -8.97
C ILE A 4 2.58 14.27 -8.97
N ALA A 5 1.46 14.82 -9.40
CA ALA A 5 1.24 16.25 -9.38
C ALA A 5 1.18 16.73 -7.92
N SER A 6 1.81 17.87 -7.66
CA SER A 6 2.00 18.42 -6.30
C SER A 6 0.68 18.66 -5.55
N ASP A 7 -0.43 18.82 -6.28
CA ASP A 7 -1.79 18.99 -5.77
C ASP A 7 -2.33 17.71 -5.11
N ILE A 8 -2.13 16.55 -5.73
CA ILE A 8 -2.58 15.25 -5.18
C ILE A 8 -1.80 14.91 -3.91
N ALA A 9 -0.50 15.20 -3.88
CA ALA A 9 0.31 15.00 -2.68
C ALA A 9 -0.21 15.87 -1.51
N ASN A 10 -0.56 17.13 -1.77
CA ASN A 10 -1.14 18.01 -0.75
C ASN A 10 -2.46 17.48 -0.19
N VAL A 11 -3.35 16.98 -1.06
CA VAL A 11 -4.61 16.37 -0.65
C VAL A 11 -4.35 15.19 0.29
N PHE A 12 -3.43 14.29 -0.06
CA PHE A 12 -3.08 13.15 0.78
C PHE A 12 -2.59 13.60 2.17
N PHE A 13 -1.67 14.56 2.25
CA PHE A 13 -1.13 15.02 3.54
C PHE A 13 -2.16 15.78 4.39
N ILE A 14 -3.10 16.49 3.78
CA ILE A 14 -4.23 17.10 4.48
C ILE A 14 -5.11 15.98 5.07
N THR A 15 -5.49 14.99 4.27
CA THR A 15 -6.33 13.87 4.75
C THR A 15 -5.62 13.02 5.81
N LEU A 16 -4.30 12.81 5.69
CA LEU A 16 -3.51 12.15 6.73
C LEU A 16 -3.62 12.90 8.06
N ARG A 17 -3.48 14.23 8.03
CA ARG A 17 -3.62 15.05 9.24
C ARG A 17 -5.02 14.92 9.85
N GLU A 18 -6.06 15.00 9.05
CA GLU A 18 -7.45 14.85 9.51
C GLU A 18 -7.70 13.48 10.17
N VAL A 19 -7.13 12.41 9.60
CA VAL A 19 -7.21 11.06 10.16
C VAL A 19 -6.48 10.99 11.51
N LEU A 20 -5.26 11.55 11.60
CA LEU A 20 -4.51 11.57 12.86
C LEU A 20 -5.20 12.41 13.94
N GLU A 21 -5.82 13.54 13.57
CA GLU A 21 -6.60 14.36 14.49
C GLU A 21 -7.88 13.66 14.97
N SER A 22 -8.52 12.86 14.10
CA SER A 22 -9.76 12.15 14.41
C SER A 22 -9.55 10.88 15.24
N TYR A 23 -8.46 10.16 15.00
CA TYR A 23 -8.27 8.80 15.53
C TYR A 23 -6.99 8.61 16.35
N GLY A 24 -6.13 9.63 16.44
CA GLY A 24 -4.81 9.52 17.06
C GLY A 24 -3.76 8.89 16.14
N THR A 25 -2.60 8.56 16.71
CA THR A 25 -1.44 8.07 15.94
C THR A 25 -1.37 6.55 15.80
N ASP A 26 -2.20 5.80 16.52
CA ASP A 26 -2.24 4.33 16.49
C ASP A 26 -3.25 3.85 15.43
N VAL A 27 -3.02 4.25 14.18
CA VAL A 27 -3.89 3.93 13.06
C VAL A 27 -3.11 3.54 11.82
N PHE A 28 -3.67 2.56 11.10
CA PHE A 28 -3.19 2.11 9.80
C PHE A 28 -3.38 3.19 8.72
N TYR A 29 -2.41 3.33 7.82
CA TYR A 29 -2.40 4.35 6.77
C TYR A 29 -3.54 4.16 5.76
N GLU A 30 -4.07 2.95 5.65
CA GLU A 30 -5.25 2.58 4.86
C GLU A 30 -6.49 3.40 5.23
N LYS A 31 -6.57 3.91 6.47
CA LYS A 31 -7.63 4.86 6.85
C LYS A 31 -7.56 6.16 6.05
N VAL A 32 -6.38 6.62 5.65
CA VAL A 32 -6.21 7.81 4.82
C VAL A 32 -6.78 7.55 3.43
N PHE A 33 -6.45 6.41 2.82
CA PHE A 33 -7.00 6.00 1.53
C PHE A 33 -8.52 5.84 1.58
N LYS A 34 -9.05 5.24 2.65
CA LYS A 34 -10.50 5.16 2.87
C LYS A 34 -11.14 6.54 2.93
N ARG A 35 -10.55 7.49 3.68
CA ARG A 35 -11.08 8.86 3.78
C ARG A 35 -11.02 9.60 2.44
N LEU A 36 -9.98 9.38 1.64
CA LEU A 36 -9.89 9.94 0.28
C LEU A 36 -11.03 9.44 -0.61
N ILE A 37 -11.34 8.14 -0.55
CA ILE A 37 -12.47 7.54 -1.28
C ILE A 37 -13.82 8.10 -0.79
N GLU A 38 -14.00 8.22 0.53
CA GLU A 38 -15.20 8.82 1.15
C GLU A 38 -15.40 10.29 0.74
N ASN A 39 -14.31 11.01 0.49
CA ASN A 39 -14.31 12.40 0.03
C ASN A 39 -14.38 12.52 -1.51
N GLU A 40 -14.73 11.45 -2.22
CA GLU A 40 -14.87 11.40 -3.69
C GLU A 40 -13.59 11.71 -4.47
N PHE A 41 -12.41 11.61 -3.83
CA PHE A 41 -11.15 11.71 -4.57
C PHE A 41 -10.94 10.43 -5.40
N PRO A 42 -10.50 10.55 -6.68
CA PRO A 42 -10.27 9.39 -7.52
C PRO A 42 -9.20 8.44 -6.95
N ALA A 43 -9.63 7.29 -6.45
CA ALA A 43 -8.76 6.17 -6.13
C ALA A 43 -8.87 5.13 -7.24
N LYS A 44 -7.72 4.63 -7.71
CA LYS A 44 -7.65 3.51 -8.63
C LYS A 44 -6.89 2.39 -7.96
N PHE A 45 -7.22 1.16 -8.34
CA PHE A 45 -6.46 -0.02 -7.95
C PHE A 45 -5.96 -0.72 -9.22
N GLU A 46 -4.93 -1.52 -9.06
CA GLU A 46 -4.42 -2.42 -10.09
C GLU A 46 -4.08 -3.75 -9.42
N THR A 47 -4.17 -4.84 -10.17
CA THR A 47 -3.71 -6.14 -9.66
C THR A 47 -2.19 -6.22 -9.76
N THR A 48 -1.53 -6.90 -8.82
CA THR A 48 -0.10 -7.22 -8.93
C THR A 48 0.19 -8.16 -10.11
N GLY A 49 -0.85 -8.81 -10.67
CA GLY A 49 -0.70 -9.75 -11.77
C GLY A 49 0.18 -10.92 -11.36
N ASP A 50 1.18 -11.23 -12.18
CA ASP A 50 2.16 -12.29 -11.91
C ASP A 50 3.34 -11.81 -11.04
N TYR A 51 3.33 -10.56 -10.54
CA TYR A 51 4.42 -10.05 -9.71
C TYR A 51 4.43 -10.78 -8.36
N PRO A 52 5.49 -11.55 -8.06
CA PRO A 52 5.57 -12.32 -6.82
C PRO A 52 5.78 -11.36 -5.63
N TRP A 53 4.82 -11.31 -4.72
CA TRP A 53 4.89 -10.46 -3.52
C TRP A 53 4.12 -11.08 -2.35
N ILE A 54 4.61 -10.85 -1.13
CA ILE A 54 3.96 -11.19 0.14
C ILE A 54 4.44 -10.21 1.23
N GLU A 55 3.56 -9.88 2.18
CA GLU A 55 3.92 -9.22 3.44
C GLU A 55 4.26 -10.29 4.50
N ILE A 56 5.36 -10.09 5.24
CA ILE A 56 5.86 -11.08 6.21
C ILE A 56 5.61 -10.57 7.62
N ASP A 57 4.47 -10.91 8.19
CA ASP A 57 4.08 -10.53 9.55
C ASP A 57 4.17 -11.70 10.55
N THR A 58 4.06 -12.94 10.05
CA THR A 58 4.02 -14.15 10.86
C THR A 58 5.10 -15.17 10.45
N PRO A 59 5.43 -16.14 11.32
CA PRO A 59 6.28 -17.27 10.93
C PRO A 59 5.75 -18.05 9.72
N ASP A 60 4.43 -18.15 9.56
CA ASP A 60 3.82 -18.85 8.42
C ASP A 60 4.02 -18.06 7.11
N ASP A 61 3.95 -16.72 7.16
CA ASP A 61 4.25 -15.87 6.00
C ASP A 61 5.72 -15.99 5.60
N PHE A 62 6.62 -16.10 6.59
CA PHE A 62 8.04 -16.33 6.33
C PHE A 62 8.27 -17.68 5.61
N MET A 63 7.62 -18.75 6.09
CA MET A 63 7.71 -20.06 5.44
C MET A 63 7.19 -20.01 4.00
N LYS A 64 6.03 -19.37 3.77
CA LYS A 64 5.50 -19.18 2.42
C LYS A 64 6.40 -18.32 1.54
N ALA A 65 6.97 -17.25 2.10
CA ALA A 65 7.90 -16.39 1.39
C ALA A 65 9.12 -17.20 0.92
N GLU A 66 9.67 -18.08 1.76
CA GLU A 66 10.81 -18.93 1.43
C GLU A 66 10.48 -20.00 0.39
N THR A 67 9.36 -20.72 0.55
CA THR A 67 9.05 -21.89 -0.29
C THR A 67 8.32 -21.56 -1.58
N GLU A 68 7.53 -20.49 -1.61
CA GLU A 68 6.62 -20.19 -2.72
C GLU A 68 6.93 -18.89 -3.45
N ILE A 69 7.39 -17.82 -2.76
CA ILE A 69 7.51 -16.48 -3.36
C ILE A 69 8.95 -16.16 -3.78
N ALA A 70 9.93 -16.33 -2.88
CA ALA A 70 11.34 -16.05 -3.14
C ALA A 70 11.92 -16.81 -4.35
N PRO A 71 11.55 -18.08 -4.62
CA PRO A 71 12.02 -18.77 -5.82
C PRO A 71 11.66 -18.04 -7.13
N TRP A 72 10.50 -17.40 -7.21
CA TRP A 72 10.07 -16.65 -8.40
C TRP A 72 10.87 -15.36 -8.56
N ILE A 73 11.09 -14.64 -7.44
CA ILE A 73 11.90 -13.41 -7.43
C ILE A 73 13.36 -13.71 -7.85
N CYS A 74 13.93 -14.80 -7.35
CA CYS A 74 15.32 -15.17 -7.61
C CYS A 74 15.52 -15.86 -8.96
N ALA A 75 14.48 -16.48 -9.55
CA ALA A 75 14.56 -17.16 -10.84
C ALA A 75 14.72 -16.18 -12.01
N ASP A 76 14.15 -14.98 -11.91
CA ASP A 76 14.24 -13.92 -12.93
C ASP A 76 15.60 -13.18 -12.94
N SER A 77 16.58 -13.66 -12.16
CA SER A 77 17.93 -13.09 -12.04
C SER A 77 18.98 -13.70 -13.01
N ASN A 78 18.56 -14.50 -14.00
CA ASN A 78 19.44 -15.13 -15.01
C ASN A 78 19.14 -14.68 -16.44
#